data_AF-A0A0Q9YPF8-F1
#
_entry.id   AF-A0A0Q9YPF8-F1
#
_cell.length_a   1.000
_cell.length_b   1.000
_cell.length_c   1.000
_cell.angle_alpha   90.00
_cell.angle_beta   90.00
_cell.angle_gamma   90.00
#
_symmetry.space_group_name_H-M   'P 1'
#
loop_
_entity.id
_entity.type
_entity.pdbx_description
1 polymer ?
#
loop_
_entity_poly.entity_id
_entity_poly.type
_entity_poly.pdbx_seq_one_letter_code
_entity_poly.pdbx_strand_id
1 'polypeptide(L)'
;MKKVVILPLSLFIDNQQERAKEAFIRLGINRFSLLWHFFPLPSFLERFRGPSLSHLFDQYRSGRLNTRAFRDAIRGKFPNVSISDADFDTAWNSMQIVTDVTKNALKEARALEKQGFEINLILGSNPLHLADIKRKTGMRTLPGKGYWSFVKNKLGRNLFTSLLDEIKSKNPGIQKENIAYFYSVPQDPYPRLGILAWLYDPIRKYEYFQAKRYVAQLQEAARTNGFSLVEFKREDYQNVNIKKSIERLGWLKNKVLDKAKDKPAITHSYRSRKPSQAQAKRIATVEAKQQAKKRHRAR
;
A
#
# COMPACT_ATOMS: atom_id res chain seq x y z
N MET A 1 -19.16 -21.31 1.22
CA MET A 1 -17.81 -21.35 0.61
C MET A 1 -16.92 -20.35 1.32
N LYS A 2 -15.67 -20.72 1.61
CA LYS A 2 -14.72 -19.84 2.31
C LYS A 2 -14.35 -18.64 1.43
N LYS A 3 -14.29 -17.45 2.02
CA LYS A 3 -13.86 -16.21 1.35
C LYS A 3 -12.50 -15.82 1.88
N VAL A 4 -11.55 -15.56 1.00
CA VAL A 4 -10.16 -15.24 1.33
C VAL A 4 -9.86 -13.80 0.94
N VAL A 5 -9.32 -13.03 1.88
CA VAL A 5 -8.93 -11.64 1.68
C VAL A 5 -7.42 -11.51 1.89
N ILE A 6 -6.72 -11.06 0.86
CA ILE A 6 -5.29 -10.81 0.89
C ILE A 6 -5.05 -9.31 0.97
N LEU A 7 -4.39 -8.88 2.04
CA LEU A 7 -4.13 -7.48 2.37
C LEU A 7 -2.61 -7.22 2.42
N PRO A 8 -2.04 -6.57 1.40
CA PRO A 8 -0.66 -6.11 1.48
C PRO A 8 -0.53 -4.98 2.49
N LEU A 9 0.29 -5.18 3.53
CA LEU A 9 0.48 -4.18 4.58
C LEU A 9 1.08 -2.87 4.06
N SER A 10 1.84 -2.94 2.96
CA SER A 10 2.37 -1.76 2.28
C SER A 10 1.30 -0.80 1.75
N LEU A 11 0.04 -1.23 1.59
CA LEU A 11 -1.05 -0.32 1.20
C LEU A 11 -1.36 0.68 2.31
N PHE A 12 -1.22 0.25 3.57
CA PHE A 12 -1.64 1.00 4.74
C PHE A 12 -0.48 1.66 5.49
N ILE A 13 0.76 1.42 5.07
CA ILE A 13 1.97 1.97 5.68
C ILE A 13 2.58 2.95 4.70
N ASP A 14 2.94 4.14 5.19
CA ASP A 14 3.66 5.11 4.37
C ASP A 14 5.15 4.85 4.43
N ASN A 15 5.75 4.71 3.25
CA ASN A 15 7.19 4.58 3.09
C ASN A 15 7.80 5.98 2.93
N GLN A 16 8.69 6.35 3.84
CA GLN A 16 9.31 7.66 3.98
C GLN A 16 10.82 7.49 4.03
N GLN A 17 11.40 7.00 2.94
CA GLN A 17 12.84 6.69 2.87
C GLN A 17 13.72 7.88 3.29
N GLU A 18 13.30 9.11 2.96
CA GLU A 18 13.99 10.33 3.36
C GLU A 18 14.11 10.49 4.88
N ARG A 19 13.11 10.07 5.67
CA ARG A 19 13.19 10.13 7.14
C ARG A 19 14.27 9.21 7.69
N ALA A 20 14.42 8.01 7.11
CA ALA A 20 15.51 7.12 7.50
C ALA A 20 16.87 7.69 7.11
N LYS A 21 17.00 8.28 5.92
CA LYS A 21 18.23 8.98 5.53
C LYS A 21 18.56 10.07 6.54
N GLU A 22 17.61 10.96 6.84
CA GLU A 22 17.79 12.04 7.83
C GLU A 22 18.16 11.51 9.22
N ALA A 23 17.51 10.44 9.68
CA ALA A 23 17.82 9.82 10.96
C ALA A 23 19.25 9.26 10.98
N PHE A 24 19.68 8.56 9.94
CA PHE A 24 21.05 8.08 9.82
C PHE A 24 22.07 9.22 9.72
N ILE A 25 21.73 10.33 9.06
CA ILE A 25 22.58 11.53 9.02
C ILE A 25 22.78 12.11 10.43
N ARG A 26 21.71 12.17 11.23
CA ARG A 26 21.79 12.63 12.63
C ARG A 26 22.65 11.72 13.51
N LEU A 27 22.78 10.45 13.14
CA LEU A 27 23.68 9.50 13.80
C LEU A 27 25.13 9.61 13.34
N GLY A 28 25.48 10.57 12.48
CA GLY A 28 26.85 10.81 12.02
C GLY A 28 27.19 10.17 10.68
N ILE A 29 26.23 9.51 10.00
CA ILE A 29 26.47 9.02 8.64
C ILE A 29 26.51 10.20 7.66
N ASN A 30 27.62 10.34 6.93
CA ASN A 30 27.81 11.45 5.99
C ASN A 30 26.71 11.43 4.89
N ARG A 31 26.07 12.59 4.65
CA ARG A 31 25.08 12.77 3.57
C ARG A 31 25.57 12.25 2.23
N PHE A 32 26.83 12.53 1.87
CA PHE A 32 27.42 12.06 0.62
C PHE A 32 27.46 10.53 0.57
N SER A 33 27.86 9.87 1.67
CA SER A 33 27.87 8.41 1.72
C SER A 33 26.48 7.79 1.51
N LEU A 34 25.41 8.47 1.93
CA LEU A 34 24.03 8.05 1.65
C LEU A 34 23.59 8.41 0.22
N LEU A 35 23.92 9.60 -0.28
CA LEU A 35 23.61 10.05 -1.65
C LEU A 35 24.07 9.05 -2.70
N TRP A 36 25.27 8.49 -2.53
CA TRP A 36 25.82 7.46 -3.42
C TRP A 36 25.05 6.14 -3.41
N HIS A 37 24.25 5.85 -2.39
CA HIS A 37 23.46 4.62 -2.29
C HIS A 37 22.01 4.76 -2.77
N PHE A 38 21.52 5.98 -2.94
CA PHE A 38 20.14 6.26 -3.32
C PHE A 38 19.99 6.89 -4.72
N PHE A 39 21.09 7.17 -5.43
CA PHE A 39 21.08 7.59 -6.84
C PHE A 39 21.27 6.40 -7.80
N PRO A 40 20.40 6.22 -8.80
CA PRO A 40 20.59 5.23 -9.85
C PRO A 40 21.47 5.80 -10.98
N LEU A 41 22.78 5.95 -10.76
CA LEU A 41 23.70 6.36 -11.83
C LEU A 41 24.36 5.14 -12.52
N PRO A 42 24.47 5.10 -13.86
CA PRO A 42 24.95 3.90 -14.60
C PRO A 42 26.43 3.54 -14.42
N SER A 43 27.32 4.49 -14.10
CA SER A 43 28.76 4.25 -13.87
C SER A 43 29.11 3.79 -12.44
N PHE A 44 28.08 3.54 -11.63
CA PHE A 44 28.13 3.04 -10.26
C PHE A 44 28.49 1.53 -10.17
N LEU A 45 28.34 0.79 -11.27
CA LEU A 45 28.44 -0.67 -11.35
C LEU A 45 29.86 -1.24 -11.10
N GLU A 46 30.93 -0.46 -11.19
CA GLU A 46 32.30 -0.96 -11.01
C GLU A 46 32.79 -1.02 -9.56
N ARG A 47 32.17 -0.34 -8.59
CA ARG A 47 32.53 -0.47 -7.16
C ARG A 47 31.90 -1.68 -6.45
N PHE A 48 31.19 -2.53 -7.19
CA PHE A 48 30.48 -3.74 -6.73
C PHE A 48 31.38 -4.98 -6.59
N ARG A 49 32.53 -4.89 -5.90
CA ARG A 49 33.32 -6.07 -5.49
C ARG A 49 33.00 -6.59 -4.08
N GLY A 50 32.08 -5.93 -3.36
CA GLY A 50 31.44 -6.45 -2.14
C GLY A 50 29.91 -6.47 -2.30
N PRO A 51 29.15 -7.16 -1.42
CA PRO A 51 27.69 -7.19 -1.53
C PRO A 51 27.17 -5.75 -1.47
N SER A 52 26.48 -5.36 -2.54
CA SER A 52 25.87 -4.05 -2.66
C SER A 52 24.85 -3.85 -1.55
N LEU A 53 24.64 -2.60 -1.13
CA LEU A 53 23.65 -2.31 -0.08
C LEU A 53 22.25 -2.81 -0.46
N SER A 54 21.92 -2.78 -1.76
CA SER A 54 20.70 -3.40 -2.31
C SER A 54 20.65 -4.91 -2.04
N HIS A 55 21.75 -5.62 -2.30
CA HIS A 55 21.83 -7.05 -2.02
C HIS A 55 21.70 -7.36 -0.52
N LEU A 56 22.35 -6.56 0.33
CA LEU A 56 22.25 -6.68 1.78
C LEU A 56 20.80 -6.47 2.25
N PHE A 57 20.10 -5.47 1.71
CA PHE A 57 18.69 -5.23 2.02
C PHE A 57 17.79 -6.38 1.56
N ASP A 58 18.03 -6.94 0.37
CA ASP A 58 17.26 -8.08 -0.12
C ASP A 58 17.54 -9.35 0.70
N GLN A 59 18.80 -9.60 1.10
CA GLN A 59 19.12 -10.68 2.02
C GLN A 59 18.38 -10.53 3.36
N TYR A 60 18.33 -9.31 3.91
CA TYR A 60 17.64 -9.05 5.17
C TYR A 60 16.11 -9.16 5.03
N ARG A 61 15.52 -8.57 3.97
CA ARG A 61 14.08 -8.66 3.69
C ARG A 61 13.63 -10.07 3.36
N SER A 62 14.48 -10.86 2.74
CA SER A 62 14.22 -12.29 2.49
C SER A 62 14.55 -13.16 3.69
N GLY A 63 15.14 -12.65 4.78
CA GLY A 63 15.47 -13.47 5.97
C GLY A 63 16.70 -14.35 5.82
N ARG A 64 17.46 -14.22 4.71
CA ARG A 64 18.79 -14.83 4.54
C ARG A 64 19.83 -14.22 5.48
N LEU A 65 19.56 -13.00 5.94
CA LEU A 65 20.34 -12.32 6.96
C LEU A 65 19.43 -12.05 8.17
N ASN A 66 19.93 -12.32 9.37
CA ASN A 66 19.21 -11.95 10.61
C ASN A 66 19.49 -10.49 11.00
N THR A 67 18.73 -9.96 11.95
CA THR A 67 18.82 -8.54 12.34
C THR A 67 20.20 -8.15 12.86
N ARG A 68 20.86 -8.99 13.67
CA ARG A 68 22.20 -8.70 14.20
C ARG A 68 23.23 -8.61 13.09
N ALA A 69 23.26 -9.63 12.22
CA ALA A 69 24.16 -9.66 11.08
C ALA A 69 23.90 -8.51 10.10
N PHE A 70 22.65 -8.08 9.95
CA PHE A 70 22.30 -6.88 9.19
C PHE A 70 22.86 -5.60 9.81
N ARG A 71 22.69 -5.39 11.12
CA ARG A 71 23.28 -4.24 11.83
C ARG A 71 24.80 -4.21 11.69
N ASP A 72 25.45 -5.34 11.92
CA ASP A 72 26.90 -5.47 11.85
C ASP A 72 27.42 -5.19 10.43
N ALA A 73 26.73 -5.71 9.39
CA ALA A 73 27.06 -5.43 8.01
C ALA A 73 26.91 -3.96 7.63
N ILE A 74 25.91 -3.25 8.18
CA ILE A 74 25.75 -1.81 7.96
C ILE A 74 26.84 -1.02 8.68
N ARG A 75 27.13 -1.34 9.96
CA ARG A 75 28.22 -0.70 10.71
C ARG A 75 29.57 -0.87 10.02
N GLY A 76 29.83 -2.06 9.46
CA GLY A 76 31.04 -2.31 8.67
C GLY A 76 31.18 -1.41 7.44
N LYS A 77 30.09 -0.84 6.91
CA LYS A 77 30.14 0.17 5.83
C LYS A 77 30.37 1.59 6.35
N PHE A 78 30.19 1.83 7.64
CA PHE A 78 30.38 3.13 8.29
C PHE A 78 31.24 2.99 9.56
N PRO A 79 32.50 2.50 9.45
CA PRO A 79 33.31 2.13 10.62
C PRO A 79 33.67 3.32 11.53
N ASN A 80 33.59 4.55 11.00
CA ASN A 80 33.86 5.78 11.75
C ASN A 80 32.65 6.29 12.54
N VAL A 81 31.52 5.56 12.53
CA VAL A 81 30.28 5.96 13.18
C VAL A 81 29.90 4.92 14.23
N SER A 82 29.93 5.32 15.50
CA SER A 82 29.45 4.48 16.59
C SER A 82 27.93 4.61 16.71
N ILE A 83 27.20 3.56 16.32
CA ILE A 83 25.73 3.53 16.35
C ILE A 83 25.29 2.37 17.23
N SER A 84 24.52 2.67 18.29
CA SER A 84 23.92 1.63 19.15
C SER A 84 22.86 0.82 18.38
N ASP A 85 22.53 -0.40 18.83
CA ASP A 85 21.47 -1.20 18.21
C ASP A 85 20.12 -0.47 18.24
N ALA A 86 19.83 0.26 19.33
CA ALA A 86 18.57 0.98 19.52
C ALA A 86 18.47 2.20 18.59
N ASP A 87 19.57 2.94 18.42
CA ASP A 87 19.62 4.10 17.51
C ASP A 87 19.51 3.65 16.06
N PHE A 88 20.19 2.55 15.71
CA PHE A 88 20.07 1.93 14.40
C PHE A 88 18.63 1.54 14.10
N ASP A 89 17.97 0.82 15.01
CA ASP A 89 16.60 0.37 14.83
C ASP A 89 15.62 1.55 14.72
N THR A 90 15.87 2.61 15.49
CA THR A 90 15.08 3.85 15.45
C THR A 90 15.23 4.55 14.10
N ALA A 91 16.46 4.72 13.62
CA ALA A 91 16.74 5.31 12.31
C ALA A 91 16.16 4.47 11.18
N TRP A 92 16.36 3.15 11.21
CA TRP A 92 15.84 2.22 10.22
C TRP A 92 14.31 2.23 10.16
N ASN A 93 13.63 2.16 11.31
CA ASN A 93 12.16 2.16 11.36
C ASN A 93 11.53 3.52 11.06
N SER A 94 12.30 4.61 11.04
CA SER A 94 11.77 5.93 10.65
C SER A 94 11.33 5.99 9.18
N MET A 95 11.76 5.03 8.34
CA MET A 95 11.25 4.91 6.97
C MET A 95 9.79 4.46 6.89
N GLN A 96 9.19 3.98 7.98
CA GLN A 96 7.80 3.54 8.00
C GLN A 96 6.96 4.38 8.95
N ILE A 97 5.90 4.96 8.41
CA ILE A 97 4.87 5.61 9.21
C ILE A 97 3.66 4.70 9.29
N VAL A 98 3.35 4.30 10.52
CA VAL A 98 2.08 3.69 10.89
C VAL A 98 1.11 4.83 11.17
N THR A 99 0.08 4.94 10.35
CA THR A 99 -0.94 5.98 10.43
C THR A 99 -2.21 5.43 11.06
N ASP A 100 -3.20 6.29 11.31
CA ASP A 100 -4.52 5.82 11.75
C ASP A 100 -5.22 5.00 10.68
N VAL A 101 -4.90 5.21 9.39
CA VAL A 101 -5.31 4.30 8.30
C VAL A 101 -4.79 2.88 8.54
N THR A 102 -3.53 2.71 8.94
CA THR A 102 -3.00 1.38 9.27
C THR A 102 -3.80 0.72 10.39
N LYS A 103 -4.05 1.47 11.48
CA LYS A 103 -4.79 0.95 12.65
C LYS A 103 -6.23 0.57 12.28
N ASN A 104 -6.92 1.43 11.54
CA ASN A 104 -8.30 1.21 11.10
C ASN A 104 -8.40 0.02 10.13
N ALA A 105 -7.48 -0.11 9.18
CA ALA A 105 -7.41 -1.25 8.27
C ALA A 105 -7.23 -2.57 9.01
N LEU A 106 -6.35 -2.62 10.01
CA LEU A 106 -6.14 -3.82 10.83
C LEU A 106 -7.36 -4.12 11.71
N LYS A 107 -8.05 -3.09 12.23
CA LYS A 107 -9.30 -3.26 12.99
C LYS A 107 -10.42 -3.83 12.10
N GLU A 108 -10.58 -3.33 10.88
CA GLU A 108 -11.52 -3.87 9.90
C GLU A 108 -11.19 -5.30 9.49
N ALA A 109 -9.92 -5.58 9.21
CA ALA A 109 -9.46 -6.93 8.91
C ALA A 109 -9.80 -7.91 10.05
N ARG A 110 -9.60 -7.50 11.31
CA ARG A 110 -10.03 -8.30 12.48
C ARG A 110 -11.55 -8.49 12.55
N ALA A 111 -12.32 -7.46 12.20
CA ALA A 111 -13.79 -7.57 12.17
C ALA A 111 -14.28 -8.52 11.07
N LEU A 112 -13.60 -8.56 9.92
CA LEU A 112 -13.87 -9.53 8.86
C LEU A 112 -13.44 -10.95 9.26
N GLU A 113 -12.30 -11.11 9.90
CA GLU A 113 -11.87 -12.40 10.47
C GLU A 113 -12.94 -12.99 11.41
N LYS A 114 -13.50 -12.17 12.31
CA LYS A 114 -14.61 -12.57 13.20
C LYS A 114 -15.89 -12.95 12.47
N GLN A 115 -16.08 -12.49 11.23
CA GLN A 115 -17.21 -12.84 10.36
C GLN A 115 -16.94 -14.11 9.53
N GLY A 116 -15.82 -14.79 9.75
CA GLY A 116 -15.46 -16.05 9.07
C GLY A 116 -14.68 -15.87 7.77
N PHE A 117 -14.21 -14.66 7.45
CA PHE A 117 -13.30 -14.46 6.33
C PHE A 117 -11.90 -14.96 6.69
N GLU A 118 -11.24 -15.62 5.73
CA GLU A 118 -9.81 -15.95 5.86
C GLU A 118 -8.98 -14.73 5.50
N ILE A 119 -8.38 -14.09 6.49
CA ILE A 119 -7.52 -12.92 6.29
C ILE A 119 -6.06 -13.37 6.13
N ASN A 120 -5.41 -12.94 5.06
CA ASN A 120 -3.98 -13.13 4.83
C ASN A 120 -3.31 -11.75 4.69
N LEU A 121 -2.41 -11.42 5.61
CA LEU A 121 -1.59 -10.21 5.54
C LEU A 121 -0.27 -10.55 4.83
N ILE A 122 0.09 -9.79 3.80
CA ILE A 122 1.37 -9.99 3.09
C ILE A 122 2.30 -8.79 3.30
N LEU A 123 3.57 -9.07 3.61
CA LEU A 123 4.59 -8.04 3.85
C LEU A 123 5.92 -8.46 3.23
N GLY A 124 6.36 -7.75 2.20
CA GLY A 124 7.69 -7.87 1.58
C GLY A 124 8.73 -6.98 2.26
N SER A 125 8.98 -7.21 3.55
CA SER A 125 9.78 -6.33 4.42
C SER A 125 10.71 -7.14 5.33
N ASN A 126 11.13 -6.61 6.47
CA ASN A 126 12.06 -7.25 7.40
C ASN A 126 11.48 -7.35 8.83
N PRO A 127 12.11 -8.13 9.73
CA PRO A 127 11.64 -8.33 11.09
C PRO A 127 11.49 -7.03 11.91
N LEU A 128 12.42 -6.07 11.78
CA LEU A 128 12.38 -4.80 12.51
C LEU A 128 11.12 -4.00 12.18
N HIS A 129 10.77 -3.90 10.90
CA HIS A 129 9.56 -3.23 10.46
C HIS A 129 8.29 -3.91 10.98
N LEU A 130 8.21 -5.25 10.96
CA LEU A 130 7.06 -5.95 11.53
C LEU A 130 6.91 -5.69 13.03
N ALA A 131 8.02 -5.71 13.77
CA ALA A 131 8.04 -5.41 15.20
C ALA A 131 7.57 -3.98 15.48
N ASP A 132 8.04 -3.01 14.69
CA ASP A 132 7.64 -1.61 14.81
C ASP A 132 6.15 -1.40 14.48
N ILE A 133 5.63 -2.06 13.44
CA ILE A 133 4.20 -2.03 13.11
C ILE A 133 3.36 -2.52 14.30
N LYS A 134 3.72 -3.69 14.87
CA LYS A 134 3.02 -4.24 16.03
C LYS A 134 3.06 -3.30 17.23
N ARG A 135 4.23 -2.72 17.51
CA ARG A 135 4.43 -1.75 18.59
C ARG A 135 3.56 -0.49 18.39
N LYS A 136 3.67 0.18 17.23
CA LYS A 136 2.95 1.43 16.93
C LYS A 136 1.44 1.25 16.81
N THR A 137 0.97 0.05 16.47
CA THR A 137 -0.46 -0.30 16.45
C THR A 137 -0.99 -0.77 17.80
N GLY A 138 -0.12 -1.07 18.77
CA GLY A 138 -0.49 -1.71 20.04
C GLY A 138 -0.96 -3.16 19.89
N MET A 139 -0.73 -3.79 18.74
CA MET A 139 -1.21 -5.15 18.45
C MET A 139 -0.09 -6.17 18.65
N ARG A 140 -0.20 -7.02 19.68
CA ARG A 140 0.71 -8.18 19.88
C ARG A 140 0.65 -9.15 18.69
N THR A 141 -0.58 -9.38 18.21
CA THR A 141 -0.88 -10.24 17.07
C THR A 141 -1.71 -9.44 16.07
N LEU A 142 -1.28 -9.44 14.81
CA LEU A 142 -2.03 -8.84 13.70
C LEU A 142 -3.20 -9.76 13.30
N PRO A 143 -4.30 -9.26 12.72
CA PRO A 143 -5.41 -10.10 12.27
C PRO A 143 -4.99 -11.07 11.17
N GLY A 144 -5.59 -12.26 11.17
CA GLY A 144 -5.36 -13.26 10.13
C GLY A 144 -3.97 -13.88 10.16
N LYS A 145 -3.66 -14.55 9.05
CA LYS A 145 -2.37 -15.20 8.84
C LYS A 145 -1.35 -14.22 8.25
N GLY A 146 -0.18 -14.17 8.87
CA GLY A 146 0.97 -13.44 8.36
C GLY A 146 1.75 -14.18 7.28
N TYR A 147 2.02 -13.51 6.17
CA TYR A 147 2.84 -13.99 5.06
C TYR A 147 4.02 -13.06 4.80
N TRP A 148 5.11 -13.30 5.53
CA TRP A 148 6.25 -12.39 5.62
C TRP A 148 7.42 -12.88 4.77
N SER A 149 8.04 -11.99 4.00
CA SER A 149 9.17 -12.35 3.12
C SER A 149 10.33 -13.00 3.85
N PHE A 150 10.66 -12.51 5.05
CA PHE A 150 11.77 -13.02 5.86
C PHE A 150 11.49 -14.35 6.57
N VAL A 151 10.23 -14.77 6.63
CA VAL A 151 9.87 -16.13 7.09
C VAL A 151 9.81 -17.10 5.91
N LYS A 152 9.41 -16.60 4.74
CA LYS A 152 9.18 -17.41 3.54
C LYS A 152 10.39 -17.50 2.63
N ASN A 153 11.48 -16.77 2.90
CA ASN A 153 12.67 -16.69 2.06
C ASN A 153 12.37 -16.29 0.61
N LYS A 154 11.34 -15.45 0.41
CA LYS A 154 10.81 -15.06 -0.90
C LYS A 154 10.50 -13.56 -0.93
N LEU A 155 10.73 -12.92 -2.07
CA LEU A 155 10.43 -11.49 -2.30
C LEU A 155 9.55 -11.30 -3.52
N GLY A 156 8.90 -10.14 -3.61
CA GLY A 156 8.13 -9.71 -4.77
C GLY A 156 7.11 -10.75 -5.25
N ARG A 157 7.15 -11.04 -6.56
CA ARG A 157 6.24 -12.00 -7.21
C ARG A 157 6.32 -13.41 -6.61
N ASN A 158 7.51 -13.86 -6.20
CA ASN A 158 7.69 -15.20 -5.63
C ASN A 158 7.01 -15.33 -4.26
N LEU A 159 6.98 -14.24 -3.48
CA LEU A 159 6.23 -14.22 -2.22
C LEU A 159 4.73 -14.35 -2.49
N PHE A 160 4.22 -13.56 -3.44
CA PHE A 160 2.79 -13.54 -3.77
C PHE A 160 2.30 -14.85 -4.37
N THR A 161 2.99 -15.38 -5.38
CA THR A 161 2.66 -16.68 -6.01
C THR A 161 2.63 -17.79 -4.98
N SER A 162 3.65 -17.86 -4.13
CA SER A 162 3.70 -18.85 -3.05
C SER A 162 2.56 -18.72 -2.02
N LEU A 163 2.04 -17.52 -1.78
CA LEU A 163 0.85 -17.32 -0.94
C LEU A 163 -0.40 -17.87 -1.63
N LEU A 164 -0.58 -17.57 -2.93
CA LEU A 164 -1.71 -18.09 -3.70
C LEU A 164 -1.70 -19.62 -3.76
N ASP A 165 -0.53 -20.22 -3.97
CA ASP A 165 -0.37 -21.68 -3.98
C ASP A 165 -0.77 -22.28 -2.63
N GLU A 166 -0.36 -21.65 -1.52
CA GLU A 166 -0.75 -22.09 -0.18
C GLU A 166 -2.27 -21.98 0.05
N ILE A 167 -2.88 -20.88 -0.41
CA ILE A 167 -4.34 -20.69 -0.31
C ILE A 167 -5.10 -21.75 -1.10
N LYS A 168 -4.68 -22.02 -2.34
CA LYS A 168 -5.30 -23.03 -3.22
C LYS A 168 -5.12 -24.45 -2.71
N SER A 169 -3.92 -24.77 -2.22
CA SER A 169 -3.63 -26.08 -1.63
C SER A 169 -4.51 -26.35 -0.41
N LYS A 170 -4.74 -25.33 0.44
CA LYS A 170 -5.61 -25.45 1.62
C LYS A 170 -7.10 -25.42 1.33
N ASN A 171 -7.49 -24.90 0.17
CA ASN A 171 -8.88 -24.79 -0.24
C ASN A 171 -9.04 -25.33 -1.67
N PRO A 172 -8.92 -26.66 -1.89
CA PRO A 172 -9.12 -27.25 -3.21
C PRO A 172 -10.48 -26.85 -3.78
N GLY A 173 -10.50 -26.35 -5.02
CA GLY A 173 -11.74 -25.90 -5.67
C GLY A 173 -12.22 -24.49 -5.27
N ILE A 174 -11.42 -23.70 -4.56
CA ILE A 174 -11.75 -22.29 -4.31
C ILE A 174 -11.91 -21.53 -5.64
N GLN A 175 -13.09 -20.93 -5.82
CA GLN A 175 -13.41 -20.14 -7.00
C GLN A 175 -12.69 -18.78 -6.97
N LYS A 176 -12.38 -18.24 -8.17
CA LYS A 176 -11.64 -16.96 -8.29
C LYS A 176 -12.35 -15.79 -7.61
N GLU A 177 -13.68 -15.79 -7.62
CA GLU A 177 -14.56 -14.78 -7.00
C GLU A 177 -14.65 -14.95 -5.48
N ASN A 178 -13.90 -15.89 -4.90
CA ASN A 178 -13.78 -16.09 -3.46
C ASN A 178 -12.41 -15.65 -2.93
N ILE A 179 -11.50 -15.16 -3.78
CA ILE A 179 -10.19 -14.63 -3.39
C ILE A 179 -10.10 -13.16 -3.80
N ALA A 180 -9.92 -12.27 -2.82
CA ALA A 180 -9.82 -10.84 -3.04
C ALA A 180 -8.42 -10.36 -2.68
N TYR A 181 -7.70 -9.81 -3.65
CA TYR A 181 -6.39 -9.20 -3.45
C TYR A 181 -6.50 -7.68 -3.54
N PHE A 182 -6.18 -7.00 -2.44
CA PHE A 182 -6.18 -5.54 -2.40
C PHE A 182 -4.92 -4.99 -3.05
N TYR A 183 -5.06 -3.92 -3.85
CA TYR A 183 -3.94 -3.21 -4.48
C TYR A 183 -4.24 -1.71 -4.60
N SER A 184 -3.20 -0.87 -4.67
CA SER A 184 -3.36 0.55 -4.97
C SER A 184 -3.12 0.82 -6.44
N VAL A 185 -3.97 1.65 -7.05
CA VAL A 185 -3.70 2.20 -8.37
C VAL A 185 -2.65 3.31 -8.24
N PRO A 186 -1.56 3.28 -9.04
CA PRO A 186 -0.59 4.36 -9.04
C PRO A 186 -1.26 5.66 -9.50
N GLN A 187 -1.20 6.68 -8.64
CA GLN A 187 -1.64 8.02 -9.01
C GLN A 187 -0.58 8.70 -9.87
N ASP A 188 -1.02 9.42 -10.90
CA ASP A 188 -0.12 10.26 -11.68
C ASP A 188 0.46 11.34 -10.74
N PRO A 189 1.80 11.44 -10.59
CA PRO A 189 2.39 12.44 -9.70
C PRO A 189 2.14 13.88 -10.18
N TYR A 190 1.77 14.10 -11.45
CA TYR A 190 1.65 15.42 -12.05
C TYR A 190 0.42 15.59 -12.96
N PRO A 191 -0.80 15.40 -12.45
CA PRO A 191 -2.01 15.38 -13.27
C PRO A 191 -2.31 16.71 -13.97
N ARG A 192 -1.74 17.82 -13.48
CA ARG A 192 -1.99 19.18 -14.00
C ARG A 192 -0.86 19.77 -14.84
N LEU A 193 0.37 19.30 -14.65
CA LEU A 193 1.56 19.87 -15.30
C LEU A 193 1.89 19.19 -16.64
N GLY A 194 1.13 18.15 -17.01
CA GLY A 194 1.24 17.48 -18.30
C GLY A 194 2.67 17.00 -18.55
N ILE A 195 3.17 17.18 -19.79
CA ILE A 195 4.50 16.73 -20.21
C ILE A 195 5.66 17.50 -19.53
N LEU A 196 5.42 18.72 -19.05
CA LEU A 196 6.47 19.57 -18.49
C LEU A 196 6.98 19.07 -17.15
N ALA A 197 6.12 18.52 -16.30
CA ALA A 197 6.56 17.92 -15.04
C ALA A 197 7.49 16.71 -15.22
N TRP A 198 7.47 16.07 -16.40
CA TRP A 198 8.35 14.94 -16.69
C TRP A 198 9.82 15.35 -16.82
N LEU A 199 10.10 16.64 -17.00
CA LEU A 199 11.47 17.18 -17.02
C LEU A 199 11.97 17.53 -15.61
N TYR A 200 11.07 17.87 -14.69
CA TYR A 200 11.44 18.34 -13.35
C TYR A 200 11.68 17.20 -12.35
N ASP A 201 11.12 16.02 -12.56
CA ASP A 201 11.29 14.89 -11.64
C ASP A 201 11.31 13.52 -12.37
N PRO A 202 12.45 13.19 -13.02
CA PRO A 202 12.62 11.92 -13.73
C PRO A 202 12.52 10.69 -12.79
N ILE A 203 12.77 10.86 -11.49
CA ILE A 203 12.72 9.79 -10.50
C ILE A 203 11.27 9.39 -10.22
N ARG A 204 10.40 10.35 -9.88
CA ARG A 204 8.96 10.06 -9.68
C ARG A 204 8.29 9.50 -10.93
N LYS A 205 8.73 9.94 -12.12
CA LYS A 205 8.35 9.35 -13.41
C LYS A 205 8.68 7.86 -13.47
N TYR A 206 9.92 7.51 -13.17
CA TYR A 206 10.37 6.11 -13.18
C TYR A 206 9.57 5.28 -12.17
N GLU A 207 9.39 5.77 -10.94
CA GLU A 207 8.59 5.11 -9.91
C GLU A 207 7.13 4.89 -10.35
N TYR A 208 6.50 5.91 -10.93
CA TYR A 208 5.15 5.81 -11.47
C TYR A 208 5.04 4.74 -12.56
N PHE A 209 5.98 4.70 -13.51
CA PHE A 209 6.00 3.66 -14.54
C PHE A 209 6.21 2.26 -13.98
N GLN A 210 7.11 2.11 -13.00
CA GLN A 210 7.33 0.83 -12.34
C GLN A 210 6.07 0.36 -11.59
N ALA A 211 5.38 1.28 -10.91
CA ALA A 211 4.11 0.98 -10.26
C ALA A 211 3.01 0.60 -11.28
N LYS A 212 2.93 1.29 -12.42
CA LYS A 212 2.04 0.92 -13.53
C LYS A 212 2.32 -0.47 -14.07
N ARG A 213 3.59 -0.78 -14.35
CA ARG A 213 4.02 -2.11 -14.83
C ARG A 213 3.65 -3.18 -13.81
N TYR A 214 3.86 -2.91 -12.52
CA TYR A 214 3.47 -3.83 -11.45
C TYR A 214 1.96 -4.08 -11.41
N VAL A 215 1.12 -3.04 -11.53
CA VAL A 215 -0.34 -3.21 -11.58
C VAL A 215 -0.78 -3.99 -12.82
N ALA A 216 -0.18 -3.75 -14.00
CA ALA A 216 -0.46 -4.52 -15.20
C ALA A 216 -0.11 -6.01 -15.01
N GLN A 217 1.04 -6.30 -14.38
CA GLN A 217 1.43 -7.67 -14.03
C GLN A 217 0.47 -8.32 -13.02
N LEU A 218 -0.04 -7.56 -12.04
CA LEU A 218 -1.06 -8.05 -11.11
C LEU A 218 -2.39 -8.35 -11.80
N GLN A 219 -2.82 -7.50 -12.74
CA GLN A 219 -4.04 -7.73 -13.53
C GLN A 219 -3.93 -8.99 -14.36
N GLU A 220 -2.76 -9.20 -14.99
CA GLU A 220 -2.50 -10.43 -15.73
C GLU A 220 -2.43 -11.66 -14.82
N ALA A 221 -1.78 -11.53 -13.66
CA ALA A 221 -1.76 -12.57 -12.65
C ALA A 221 -3.16 -12.90 -12.12
N ALA A 222 -4.05 -11.92 -11.99
CA ALA A 222 -5.43 -12.11 -11.55
C ALA A 222 -6.25 -12.94 -12.55
N ARG A 223 -6.08 -12.66 -13.84
CA ARG A 223 -6.70 -13.43 -14.94
C ARG A 223 -6.20 -14.87 -14.98
N THR A 224 -4.89 -15.06 -14.88
CA THR A 224 -4.25 -16.38 -15.04
C THR A 224 -4.32 -17.24 -13.77
N ASN A 225 -4.17 -16.65 -12.58
CA ASN A 225 -4.12 -17.38 -11.31
C ASN A 225 -5.44 -17.37 -10.54
N GLY A 226 -6.49 -16.74 -11.05
CA GLY A 226 -7.86 -16.87 -10.53
C GLY A 226 -8.05 -16.18 -9.18
N PHE A 227 -7.95 -14.85 -9.15
CA PHE A 227 -8.37 -14.03 -7.99
C PHE A 227 -8.98 -12.71 -8.45
N SER A 228 -9.83 -12.10 -7.62
CA SER A 228 -10.38 -10.76 -7.85
C SER A 228 -9.43 -9.68 -7.32
N LEU A 229 -9.16 -8.67 -8.14
CA LEU A 229 -8.44 -7.46 -7.71
C LEU A 229 -9.41 -6.46 -7.11
N VAL A 230 -9.05 -5.91 -5.96
CA VAL A 230 -9.83 -4.91 -5.25
C VAL A 230 -9.01 -3.64 -5.11
N GLU A 231 -9.45 -2.58 -5.77
CA GLU A 231 -8.78 -1.28 -5.68
C GLU A 231 -8.91 -0.70 -4.27
N PHE A 232 -7.77 -0.30 -3.72
CA PHE A 232 -7.65 0.49 -2.50
C PHE A 232 -7.29 1.94 -2.88
N LYS A 233 -8.25 2.84 -2.71
CA LYS A 233 -8.05 4.28 -2.92
C LYS A 233 -7.57 4.91 -1.63
N ARG A 234 -6.36 5.46 -1.66
CA ARG A 234 -5.76 6.14 -0.50
C ARG A 234 -6.49 7.45 -0.15
N GLU A 235 -7.07 8.13 -1.14
CA GLU A 235 -7.73 9.44 -0.98
C GLU A 235 -8.85 9.47 0.08
N ASP A 236 -9.40 8.31 0.46
CA ASP A 236 -10.33 8.17 1.57
C ASP A 236 -9.60 7.95 2.92
N TYR A 237 -8.52 8.68 3.21
CA TYR A 237 -7.67 8.49 4.41
C TYR A 237 -8.43 8.50 5.75
N GLN A 238 -9.62 9.10 5.81
CA GLN A 238 -10.46 9.06 7.01
C GLN A 238 -11.39 7.84 7.09
N ASN A 239 -11.68 7.20 5.97
CA ASN A 239 -12.62 6.08 5.85
C ASN A 239 -11.96 4.93 5.09
N VAL A 240 -11.07 4.21 5.79
CA VAL A 240 -10.64 2.88 5.33
C VAL A 240 -11.90 2.08 4.99
N ASN A 241 -11.88 1.41 3.83
CA ASN A 241 -13.09 0.84 3.27
C ASN A 241 -12.89 -0.58 2.76
N ILE A 242 -12.15 -1.38 3.52
CA ILE A 242 -12.00 -2.81 3.22
C ILE A 242 -13.40 -3.43 3.23
N LYS A 243 -14.22 -3.10 4.24
CA LYS A 243 -15.59 -3.61 4.34
C LYS A 243 -16.47 -3.25 3.13
N LYS A 244 -16.58 -1.99 2.73
CA LYS A 244 -17.42 -1.61 1.56
C LYS A 244 -16.89 -2.17 0.26
N SER A 245 -15.57 -2.30 0.11
CA SER A 245 -15.00 -2.97 -1.05
C SER A 245 -15.38 -4.45 -1.10
N ILE A 246 -15.41 -5.14 0.03
CA ILE A 246 -15.94 -6.51 0.14
C ILE A 246 -17.47 -6.56 -0.07
N GLU A 247 -18.23 -5.58 0.40
CA GLU A 247 -19.68 -5.46 0.12
C GLU A 247 -19.97 -5.31 -1.37
N ARG A 248 -19.16 -4.53 -2.11
CA ARG A 248 -19.26 -4.39 -3.57
C ARG A 248 -19.01 -5.68 -4.32
N LEU A 249 -18.23 -6.61 -3.75
CA LEU A 249 -18.07 -7.97 -4.31
C LEU A 249 -19.29 -8.87 -4.04
N GLY A 250 -20.29 -8.38 -3.30
CA GLY A 250 -21.47 -9.16 -2.90
C GLY A 250 -21.16 -10.22 -1.84
N TRP A 251 -20.01 -10.14 -1.17
CA TRP A 251 -19.60 -11.15 -0.18
C TRP A 251 -20.25 -10.94 1.19
N LEU A 252 -20.69 -9.72 1.47
CA LEU A 252 -21.44 -9.38 2.67
C LEU A 252 -22.91 -9.22 2.28
N LYS A 253 -23.78 -10.06 2.85
CA LYS A 253 -25.24 -9.92 2.68
C LYS A 253 -25.69 -8.65 3.39
N ASN A 254 -25.99 -7.60 2.62
CA ASN A 254 -26.67 -6.44 3.15
C ASN A 254 -28.14 -6.80 3.37
N LYS A 255 -28.53 -7.14 4.61
CA LYS A 255 -29.93 -7.32 5.01
C LYS A 255 -30.84 -6.14 4.60
N VAL A 256 -30.26 -4.95 4.39
CA VAL A 256 -30.96 -3.74 3.94
C VAL A 256 -31.20 -3.72 2.42
N LEU A 257 -30.30 -4.29 1.61
CA LEU A 257 -30.46 -4.36 0.15
C LEU A 257 -31.33 -5.53 -0.31
N ASP A 258 -31.39 -6.61 0.48
CA ASP A 258 -32.27 -7.74 0.16
C ASP A 258 -33.76 -7.34 0.26
N LYS A 259 -34.14 -6.41 1.17
CA LYS A 259 -35.50 -5.84 1.19
C LYS A 259 -35.83 -4.94 -0.02
N ALA A 260 -34.83 -4.47 -0.75
CA ALA A 260 -35.04 -3.65 -1.96
C ALA A 260 -35.20 -4.51 -3.23
N LYS A 261 -34.83 -5.79 -3.18
CA LYS A 261 -34.98 -6.74 -4.30
C LYS A 261 -36.39 -7.34 -4.42
N ASP A 262 -37.22 -7.21 -3.39
CA ASP A 262 -38.64 -7.61 -3.43
C ASP A 262 -39.57 -6.56 -4.08
N LYS A 263 -39.01 -5.51 -4.70
CA LYS A 263 -39.75 -4.60 -5.58
C LYS A 263 -39.21 -4.76 -7.01
N PRO A 264 -40.09 -4.92 -8.02
CA PRO A 264 -39.66 -5.12 -9.40
C PRO A 264 -38.78 -3.95 -9.84
N ALA A 265 -37.58 -4.28 -10.31
CA ALA A 265 -36.60 -3.31 -10.77
C ALA A 265 -37.10 -2.65 -12.06
N ILE A 266 -37.66 -1.44 -11.94
CA ILE A 266 -37.81 -0.54 -13.07
C ILE A 266 -36.40 -0.03 -13.40
N THR A 267 -35.76 -0.61 -14.40
CA THR A 267 -34.49 -0.14 -14.95
C THR A 267 -34.71 1.21 -15.65
N HIS A 268 -34.56 2.31 -14.93
CA HIS A 268 -34.37 3.62 -15.56
C HIS A 268 -32.91 3.77 -15.97
N SER A 269 -32.61 3.59 -17.25
CA SER A 269 -31.37 4.09 -17.84
C SER A 269 -31.37 5.62 -17.69
N TYR A 270 -30.54 6.13 -16.79
CA TYR A 270 -30.40 7.58 -16.56
C TYR A 270 -29.59 8.18 -17.72
N ARG A 271 -30.26 8.47 -18.84
CA ARG A 271 -29.75 9.40 -19.85
C ARG A 271 -29.79 10.79 -19.21
N SER A 272 -28.62 11.36 -18.89
CA SER A 272 -28.53 12.73 -18.39
C SER A 272 -29.09 13.69 -19.45
N ARG A 273 -30.37 14.07 -19.32
CA ARG A 273 -30.93 15.18 -20.10
C ARG A 273 -30.19 16.44 -19.66
N LYS A 274 -29.62 17.17 -20.62
CA LYS A 274 -29.13 18.54 -20.37
C LYS A 274 -30.26 19.33 -19.70
N PRO A 275 -30.00 20.06 -18.60
CA PRO A 275 -31.02 20.85 -17.94
C PRO A 275 -31.62 21.83 -18.95
N SER A 276 -32.94 22.03 -18.88
CA SER A 276 -33.59 23.01 -19.75
C SER A 276 -33.04 24.41 -19.47
N GLN A 277 -33.12 25.33 -20.44
CA GLN A 277 -32.66 26.71 -20.23
C GLN A 277 -33.30 27.37 -18.99
N ALA A 278 -34.54 27.01 -18.65
CA ALA A 278 -35.21 27.46 -17.44
C ALA A 278 -34.57 26.89 -16.16
N GLN A 279 -34.16 25.62 -16.16
CA GLN A 279 -33.44 25.01 -15.04
C GLN A 279 -32.03 25.57 -14.88
N ALA A 280 -31.31 25.80 -15.99
CA ALA A 280 -30.00 26.42 -15.96
C ALA A 280 -30.04 27.85 -15.37
N LYS A 281 -31.06 28.65 -15.76
CA LYS A 281 -31.26 30.00 -15.19
C LYS A 281 -31.57 29.98 -13.69
N ARG A 282 -32.36 29.00 -13.21
CA ARG A 282 -32.64 28.84 -11.78
C ARG A 282 -31.38 28.47 -10.98
N ILE A 283 -30.57 27.54 -11.50
CA ILE A 283 -29.30 27.14 -10.87
C ILE A 283 -28.36 28.35 -10.77
N ALA A 284 -28.18 29.08 -11.87
CA ALA A 284 -27.32 30.28 -11.88
C ALA A 284 -27.78 31.36 -10.88
N THR A 285 -29.11 31.53 -10.73
CA THR A 285 -29.68 32.50 -9.78
C THR A 285 -29.43 32.09 -8.32
N VAL A 286 -29.52 30.79 -8.01
CA VAL A 286 -29.23 30.26 -6.67
C VAL A 286 -27.75 30.41 -6.34
N GLU A 287 -26.86 30.10 -7.28
CA GLU A 287 -25.41 30.25 -7.11
C GLU A 287 -25.00 31.71 -6.90
N ALA A 288 -25.58 32.63 -7.68
CA ALA A 288 -25.35 34.08 -7.51
C ALA A 288 -25.79 34.58 -6.13
N LYS A 289 -26.96 34.14 -5.63
CA LYS A 289 -27.45 34.48 -4.28
C LYS A 289 -26.53 33.92 -3.19
N GLN A 290 -26.00 32.70 -3.36
CA GLN A 290 -25.07 32.10 -2.40
C GLN A 290 -23.71 32.83 -2.38
N GLN A 291 -23.19 33.26 -3.53
CA GLN A 291 -21.96 34.06 -3.59
C GLN A 291 -22.13 35.45 -2.97
N ALA A 292 -23.26 36.12 -3.21
CA ALA A 292 -23.56 37.40 -2.58
C ALA A 292 -23.61 37.27 -1.04
N LYS A 293 -24.26 36.21 -0.53
CA LYS A 293 -24.33 35.93 0.92
C LYS A 293 -22.97 35.62 1.54
N LYS A 294 -22.04 34.99 0.78
CA LYS A 294 -20.66 34.77 1.23
C LYS A 294 -19.85 36.07 1.31
N ARG A 295 -20.00 36.98 0.34
CA ARG A 295 -19.32 38.28 0.35
C ARG A 295 -19.78 39.18 1.50
N HIS A 296 -21.05 39.13 1.84
CA HIS A 296 -21.59 39.90 2.97
C HIS A 296 -21.13 39.41 4.35
N ARG A 297 -20.69 38.15 4.46
CA ARG A 297 -20.12 37.58 5.71
C ARG A 297 -18.61 37.80 5.85
N ALA A 298 -17.95 38.29 4.80
CA ALA A 298 -16.51 38.51 4.75
C ALA A 298 -16.13 39.99 4.93
N ARG A 299 -17.11 40.85 5.22
CA ARG A 299 -16.96 42.24 5.67
C ARG A 299 -17.48 42.33 7.09
#